data_AF-A0A524IV20-F1
#
_entry.id   AF-A0A524IV20-F1
#
_cell.length_a   1.000
_cell.length_b   1.000
_cell.length_c   1.000
_cell.angle_alpha   90.00
_cell.angle_beta   90.00
_cell.angle_gamma   90.00
#
_symmetry.space_group_name_H-M   'P 1'
#
loop_
_entity.id
_entity.type
_entity.pdbx_description
1 polymer ?
#
loop_
_entity_poly.entity_id
_entity_poly.type
_entity_poly.pdbx_seq_one_letter_code
_entity_poly.pdbx_strand_id
1 'polypeptide(L)'
;MNVRCIFLSSVAVLAMAPSAAAIQAETMPIDRWLIADPFDPDTASSSQLEVDLLDAPGEPGVLPDRGLPASGAIWHLHRHDGESAFSLDSLQSNVRPGTIAYAHVYVRLPEDRTLRFTWDGDGCTAGRAWLNGRAIAGDDVLARFGAGWNTILLKLEAGHCAFGYKAMLVVEQADGLKGVRLQASRPPGEIRTGPEDWIIPETLVRVSPERRWSSDRLFAALEIGLTGWGRSPISNVEVELEGVADGNGEAIWLTPGESDEVMVPVRLDRLQRILDAGFVASKISWEGTRIERQLTVSATPPEFSDTIALDGWTVNRDAHEGQGPGIAGQIPNAAGWSLKGEWKIPEALAGQTLILRVDGASAEYLLNGAAMDLIGGAVTLCAPCSKGTKLSLTARTTEAWDTMPVVRVSRNPD
;
A
#
# COMPACT_ATOMS: atom_id res chain seq x y z
N MET A 1 -34.15 -50.74 -51.09
CA MET A 1 -33.70 -49.38 -50.76
C MET A 1 -33.52 -49.30 -49.25
N ASN A 2 -32.28 -49.25 -48.79
CA ASN A 2 -31.92 -49.29 -47.37
C ASN A 2 -31.89 -47.85 -46.81
N VAL A 3 -32.74 -47.56 -45.83
CA VAL A 3 -32.72 -46.30 -45.07
C VAL A 3 -31.92 -46.55 -43.79
N ARG A 4 -30.76 -45.90 -43.68
CA ARG A 4 -29.97 -45.84 -42.43
C ARG A 4 -30.47 -44.65 -41.60
N CYS A 5 -31.09 -44.92 -40.45
CA CYS A 5 -31.31 -43.93 -39.40
C CYS A 5 -30.04 -43.77 -38.58
N ILE A 6 -29.47 -42.55 -38.56
CA ILE A 6 -28.38 -42.15 -37.67
C ILE A 6 -29.05 -41.51 -36.44
N PHE A 7 -28.92 -42.15 -35.28
CA PHE A 7 -29.26 -41.54 -34.00
C PHE A 7 -28.09 -40.65 -33.56
N LEU A 8 -28.32 -39.34 -33.48
CA LEU A 8 -27.43 -38.38 -32.84
C LEU A 8 -27.73 -38.39 -31.33
N SER A 9 -26.82 -38.98 -30.55
CA SER A 9 -26.83 -38.89 -29.09
C SER A 9 -26.23 -37.56 -28.65
N SER A 10 -27.06 -36.66 -28.13
CA SER A 10 -26.63 -35.44 -27.45
C SER A 10 -26.10 -35.81 -26.05
N VAL A 11 -24.79 -35.76 -25.85
CA VAL A 11 -24.18 -35.81 -24.53
C VAL A 11 -24.30 -34.42 -23.92
N ALA A 12 -25.21 -34.25 -22.96
CA ALA A 12 -25.29 -33.06 -22.14
C ALA A 12 -24.11 -33.06 -21.14
N VAL A 13 -23.12 -32.21 -21.38
CA VAL A 13 -22.07 -31.92 -20.39
C VAL A 13 -22.68 -31.00 -19.34
N LEU A 14 -23.09 -31.56 -18.20
CA LEU A 14 -23.36 -30.76 -17.00
C LEU A 14 -22.03 -30.17 -16.52
N ALA A 15 -21.83 -28.88 -16.77
CA ALA A 15 -20.78 -28.11 -16.11
C ALA A 15 -21.09 -28.08 -14.60
N MET A 16 -20.35 -28.87 -13.81
CA MET A 16 -20.37 -28.74 -12.36
C MET A 16 -19.68 -27.41 -12.02
N ALA A 17 -20.47 -26.38 -11.77
CA ALA A 17 -19.95 -25.17 -11.13
C ALA A 17 -19.47 -25.56 -9.72
N PRO A 18 -18.19 -25.32 -9.36
CA PRO A 18 -17.77 -25.52 -7.98
C PRO A 18 -18.56 -24.54 -7.12
N SER A 19 -19.39 -25.06 -6.22
CA SER A 19 -19.96 -24.27 -5.13
C SER A 19 -18.80 -23.81 -4.26
N ALA A 20 -18.36 -22.57 -4.44
CA ALA A 20 -17.49 -21.91 -3.49
C ALA A 20 -18.24 -21.88 -2.16
N ALA A 21 -17.88 -22.77 -1.24
CA ALA A 21 -18.39 -22.69 0.12
C ALA A 21 -17.96 -21.33 0.67
N ALA A 22 -18.94 -20.49 1.01
CA ALA A 22 -18.65 -19.22 1.68
C ALA A 22 -17.92 -19.56 2.99
N ILE A 23 -16.63 -19.26 3.05
CA ILE A 23 -15.85 -19.37 4.28
C ILE A 23 -16.46 -18.34 5.23
N GLN A 24 -17.21 -18.79 6.23
CA GLN A 24 -17.73 -17.89 7.26
C GLN A 24 -16.55 -17.34 8.05
N ALA A 25 -16.41 -16.01 8.08
CA ALA A 25 -15.42 -15.37 8.92
C ALA A 25 -15.73 -15.68 10.39
N GLU A 26 -14.72 -16.16 11.11
CA GLU A 26 -14.80 -16.41 12.55
C GLU A 26 -14.22 -15.21 13.29
N THR A 27 -14.93 -14.72 14.32
CA THR A 27 -14.53 -13.53 15.09
C THR A 27 -14.25 -13.90 16.54
N MET A 28 -13.11 -13.44 17.06
CA MET A 28 -12.72 -13.55 18.47
C MET A 28 -12.70 -12.15 19.09
N PRO A 29 -13.63 -11.80 19.98
CA PRO A 29 -13.51 -10.58 20.77
C PRO A 29 -12.27 -10.68 21.66
N ILE A 30 -11.50 -9.59 21.75
CA ILE A 30 -10.43 -9.52 22.75
C ILE A 30 -11.07 -9.05 24.06
N ASP A 31 -11.47 -10.02 24.87
CA ASP A 31 -12.28 -9.82 26.09
C ASP A 31 -11.48 -9.64 27.38
N ARG A 32 -10.15 -9.58 27.28
CA ARG A 32 -9.25 -9.47 28.44
C ARG A 32 -8.03 -8.63 28.10
N TRP A 33 -7.74 -7.67 28.97
CA TRP A 33 -6.67 -6.72 28.78
C TRP A 33 -5.94 -6.47 30.09
N LEU A 34 -4.64 -6.20 29.98
CA LEU A 34 -3.94 -5.42 30.99
C LEU A 34 -4.07 -3.95 30.59
N ILE A 35 -4.63 -3.12 31.47
CA ILE A 35 -4.77 -1.69 31.23
C ILE A 35 -3.93 -0.95 32.27
N ALA A 36 -3.08 -0.05 31.80
CA ALA A 36 -2.29 0.81 32.66
C ALA A 36 -3.17 1.89 33.31
N ASP A 37 -2.79 2.36 34.50
CA ASP A 37 -3.36 3.57 35.06
C ASP A 37 -3.30 4.74 34.05
N PRO A 38 -4.36 5.57 33.92
CA PRO A 38 -4.36 6.68 32.96
C PRO A 38 -3.29 7.74 33.27
N PHE A 39 -2.71 8.31 32.22
CA PHE A 39 -1.71 9.37 32.27
C PHE A 39 -2.34 10.72 31.96
N ASP A 40 -1.92 11.74 32.70
CA ASP A 40 -2.28 13.12 32.39
C ASP A 40 -1.58 13.59 31.10
N PRO A 41 -2.26 14.39 30.25
CA PRO A 41 -1.75 14.85 28.95
C PRO A 41 -0.43 15.62 29.06
N ASP A 42 -0.21 16.33 30.17
CA ASP A 42 0.94 17.21 30.38
C ASP A 42 2.18 16.49 30.92
N THR A 43 2.17 15.16 31.01
CA THR A 43 3.25 14.38 31.60
C THR A 43 4.19 13.80 30.55
N ALA A 44 5.50 14.05 30.70
CA ALA A 44 6.55 13.45 29.86
C ALA A 44 6.56 11.91 29.92
N SER A 45 5.97 11.32 30.97
CA SER A 45 5.81 9.88 31.13
C SER A 45 4.96 9.22 30.06
N SER A 46 4.02 9.94 29.43
CA SER A 46 3.14 9.37 28.41
C SER A 46 3.90 8.89 27.16
N SER A 47 4.91 9.65 26.71
CA SER A 47 5.78 9.28 25.59
C SER A 47 6.88 8.30 25.97
N GLN A 48 7.28 8.28 27.25
CA GLN A 48 8.35 7.38 27.73
C GLN A 48 7.90 5.93 27.78
N LEU A 49 6.63 5.66 28.12
CA LEU A 49 6.04 4.32 28.01
C LEU A 49 6.04 3.78 26.59
N GLU A 50 5.79 4.64 25.60
CA GLU A 50 5.85 4.25 24.18
C GLU A 50 7.27 3.80 23.82
N VAL A 51 8.30 4.57 24.19
CA VAL A 51 9.70 4.18 23.96
C VAL A 51 10.07 2.89 24.69
N ASP A 52 9.81 2.82 26.00
CA ASP A 52 10.20 1.69 26.84
C ASP A 52 9.49 0.38 26.41
N LEU A 53 8.19 0.45 26.06
CA LEU A 53 7.44 -0.72 25.63
C LEU A 53 7.82 -1.17 24.20
N LEU A 54 8.28 -0.26 23.35
CA LEU A 54 8.45 -0.53 21.91
C LEU A 54 9.92 -0.69 21.46
N ASP A 55 10.90 -0.35 22.29
CA ASP A 55 12.31 -0.44 21.89
C ASP A 55 12.71 -1.87 21.50
N ALA A 56 13.26 -2.00 20.29
CA ALA A 56 13.79 -3.24 19.74
C ALA A 56 15.27 -3.39 20.12
N PRO A 57 15.78 -4.61 20.41
CA PRO A 57 15.10 -5.89 20.37
C PRO A 57 14.72 -6.33 21.79
N GLY A 58 13.65 -5.73 22.35
CA GLY A 58 12.90 -6.24 23.51
C GLY A 58 13.72 -6.95 24.57
N GLU A 59 14.27 -6.21 25.53
CA GLU A 59 14.60 -6.89 26.77
C GLU A 59 13.28 -7.37 27.43
N PRO A 60 13.19 -8.65 27.83
CA PRO A 60 12.06 -9.22 28.57
C PRO A 60 11.74 -8.50 29.90
N GLY A 61 12.49 -7.45 30.27
CA GLY A 61 12.28 -6.65 31.47
C GLY A 61 11.09 -5.69 31.41
N VAL A 62 10.55 -5.35 30.23
CA VAL A 62 9.67 -4.18 30.08
C VAL A 62 8.20 -4.52 29.74
N LEU A 63 7.87 -5.77 29.42
CA LEU A 63 6.49 -6.15 29.09
C LEU A 63 5.54 -6.08 30.31
N PRO A 64 4.28 -5.63 30.15
CA PRO A 64 3.33 -5.58 31.25
C PRO A 64 3.06 -6.92 31.92
N ASP A 65 2.89 -6.96 33.23
CA ASP A 65 2.28 -8.09 33.90
C ASP A 65 1.37 -7.60 35.03
N ARG A 66 0.44 -8.46 35.45
CA ARG A 66 -0.60 -8.11 36.40
C ARG A 66 0.00 -7.63 37.72
N GLY A 67 -0.30 -6.39 38.10
CA GLY A 67 0.12 -5.82 39.38
C GLY A 67 1.64 -5.63 39.52
N LEU A 68 2.39 -5.75 38.43
CA LEU A 68 3.81 -5.45 38.39
C LEU A 68 4.03 -4.11 37.67
N PRO A 69 4.92 -3.24 38.19
CA PRO A 69 5.28 -2.02 37.49
C PRO A 69 6.03 -2.38 36.21
N ALA A 70 5.58 -1.86 35.09
CA ALA A 70 6.28 -1.94 33.81
C ALA A 70 6.25 -0.55 33.17
N SER A 71 7.43 -0.05 32.76
CA SER A 71 7.61 1.31 32.24
C SER A 71 7.03 2.41 33.15
N GLY A 72 7.15 2.24 34.46
CA GLY A 72 6.65 3.20 35.45
C GLY A 72 5.13 3.19 35.69
N ALA A 73 4.38 2.27 35.09
CA ALA A 73 2.93 2.14 35.23
C ALA A 73 2.52 0.87 35.99
N ILE A 74 1.43 0.94 36.75
CA ILE A 74 0.78 -0.26 37.31
C ILE A 74 -0.26 -0.75 36.30
N TRP A 75 -0.27 -2.06 36.07
CA TRP A 75 -1.15 -2.70 35.10
C TRP A 75 -2.23 -3.54 35.78
N HIS A 76 -3.47 -3.25 35.40
CA HIS A 76 -4.67 -3.83 35.97
C HIS A 76 -5.32 -4.80 35.00
N LEU A 77 -5.82 -5.93 35.50
CA LEU A 77 -6.54 -6.90 34.69
C LEU A 77 -7.99 -6.46 34.54
N HIS A 78 -8.43 -6.24 33.30
CA HIS A 78 -9.82 -6.01 32.92
C HIS A 78 -10.34 -7.18 32.10
N ARG A 79 -11.54 -7.66 32.41
CA ARG A 79 -12.21 -8.78 31.72
C ARG A 79 -13.67 -8.47 31.51
N HIS A 80 -14.15 -8.71 30.30
CA HIS A 80 -15.54 -8.55 29.90
C HIS A 80 -15.95 -9.77 29.07
N ASP A 81 -16.12 -10.92 29.73
CA ASP A 81 -16.27 -12.25 29.11
C ASP A 81 -17.11 -12.26 27.81
N GLY A 82 -16.44 -12.35 26.66
CA GLY A 82 -17.07 -12.38 25.33
C GLY A 82 -17.45 -11.03 24.70
N GLU A 83 -17.25 -9.91 25.39
CA GLU A 83 -17.47 -8.56 24.84
C GLU A 83 -16.17 -7.99 24.27
N SER A 84 -16.24 -7.41 23.07
CA SER A 84 -15.09 -6.76 22.43
C SER A 84 -14.90 -5.31 22.86
N ALA A 85 -15.90 -4.69 23.49
CA ALA A 85 -15.93 -3.27 23.81
C ALA A 85 -15.56 -3.01 25.28
N PHE A 86 -14.74 -2.00 25.51
CA PHE A 86 -14.22 -1.60 26.82
C PHE A 86 -14.45 -0.10 27.01
N SER A 87 -15.23 0.26 28.03
CA SER A 87 -15.31 1.65 28.50
C SER A 87 -14.17 1.90 29.49
N LEU A 88 -13.48 3.01 29.30
CA LEU A 88 -12.38 3.50 30.13
C LEU A 88 -12.82 4.65 31.04
N ASP A 89 -14.06 5.13 30.91
CA ASP A 89 -14.64 6.17 31.76
C ASP A 89 -14.64 5.79 33.25
N SER A 90 -14.67 4.49 33.56
CA SER A 90 -14.61 4.00 34.95
C SER A 90 -13.20 3.97 35.55
N LEU A 91 -12.15 4.13 34.74
CA LEU A 91 -10.76 4.04 35.22
C LEU A 91 -10.35 5.23 36.07
N GLN A 92 -10.95 6.40 35.83
CA GLN A 92 -10.80 7.56 36.70
C GLN A 92 -12.09 8.37 36.72
N SER A 93 -12.42 8.93 37.88
CA SER A 93 -13.57 9.80 38.07
C SER A 93 -13.51 11.12 37.29
N ASN A 94 -12.36 11.47 36.70
CA ASN A 94 -12.13 12.73 35.97
C ASN A 94 -11.25 12.54 34.72
N VAL A 95 -11.62 11.63 33.81
CA VAL A 95 -11.01 11.58 32.47
C VAL A 95 -11.20 12.94 31.79
N ARG A 96 -10.10 13.54 31.29
CA ARG A 96 -10.13 14.81 30.55
C ARG A 96 -9.64 14.58 29.12
N PRO A 97 -9.98 15.47 28.18
CA PRO A 97 -9.38 15.44 26.86
C PRO A 97 -7.84 15.41 26.94
N GLY A 98 -7.22 14.50 26.19
CA GLY A 98 -5.78 14.24 26.20
C GLY A 98 -5.30 13.22 27.24
N THR A 99 -6.18 12.73 28.14
CA THR A 99 -5.82 11.61 29.03
C THR A 99 -5.44 10.39 28.19
N ILE A 100 -4.30 9.76 28.49
CA ILE A 100 -3.80 8.60 27.76
C ILE A 100 -3.98 7.34 28.60
N ALA A 101 -4.45 6.25 27.99
CA ALA A 101 -4.45 4.92 28.56
C ALA A 101 -3.76 3.93 27.61
N TYR A 102 -3.07 2.94 28.19
CA TYR A 102 -2.47 1.84 27.43
C TYR A 102 -3.19 0.53 27.74
N ALA A 103 -3.56 -0.22 26.69
CA ALA A 103 -4.15 -1.55 26.83
C ALA A 103 -3.26 -2.59 26.14
N HIS A 104 -2.93 -3.67 26.83
CA HIS A 104 -2.02 -4.71 26.38
C HIS A 104 -2.64 -6.11 26.51
N VAL A 105 -2.40 -6.98 25.51
CA VAL A 105 -2.81 -8.39 25.54
C VAL A 105 -1.77 -9.30 24.89
N TYR A 106 -1.70 -10.55 25.34
CA TYR A 106 -0.92 -11.62 24.73
C TYR A 106 -1.80 -12.52 23.87
N VAL A 107 -1.34 -12.78 22.64
CA VAL A 107 -2.01 -13.67 21.68
C VAL A 107 -1.08 -14.83 21.35
N ARG A 108 -1.51 -16.06 21.66
CA ARG A 108 -0.77 -17.27 21.27
C ARG A 108 -1.32 -17.87 20.00
N LEU A 109 -0.45 -18.22 19.07
CA LEU A 109 -0.77 -19.01 17.90
C LEU A 109 0.07 -20.30 17.87
N PRO A 110 -0.45 -21.41 17.30
CA PRO A 110 0.31 -22.65 17.15
C PRO A 110 1.37 -22.59 16.04
N GLU A 111 1.18 -21.73 15.04
CA GLU A 111 2.03 -21.54 13.87
C GLU A 111 1.88 -20.10 13.35
N ASP A 112 2.75 -19.68 12.42
CA ASP A 112 2.65 -18.37 11.78
C ASP A 112 1.36 -18.26 10.96
N ARG A 113 0.55 -17.23 11.24
CA ARG A 113 -0.74 -17.03 10.56
C ARG A 113 -1.03 -15.57 10.31
N THR A 114 -1.81 -15.33 9.27
CA THR A 114 -2.35 -14.01 8.97
C THR A 114 -3.75 -13.93 9.58
N LEU A 115 -3.96 -13.00 10.49
CA LEU A 115 -5.26 -12.70 11.08
C LEU A 115 -5.59 -11.25 10.78
N ARG A 116 -6.86 -10.95 10.56
CA ARG A 116 -7.33 -9.57 10.55
C ARG A 116 -7.46 -9.10 12.00
N PHE A 117 -6.81 -8.01 12.35
CA PHE A 117 -6.96 -7.34 13.63
C PHE A 117 -7.78 -6.08 13.40
N THR A 118 -8.94 -6.00 14.03
CA THR A 118 -9.76 -4.80 14.03
C THR A 118 -9.84 -4.23 15.43
N TRP A 119 -9.68 -2.92 15.53
CA TRP A 119 -9.97 -2.16 16.73
C TRP A 119 -10.61 -0.84 16.32
N ASP A 120 -11.28 -0.17 17.25
CA ASP A 120 -11.90 1.13 16.99
C ASP A 120 -11.98 1.90 18.31
N GLY A 121 -11.74 3.20 18.29
CA GLY A 121 -11.91 4.07 19.44
C GLY A 121 -13.39 4.41 19.64
N ASP A 122 -13.89 4.35 20.88
CA ASP A 122 -15.26 4.78 21.14
C ASP A 122 -15.38 6.31 21.00
N GLY A 123 -16.41 6.75 20.30
CA GLY A 123 -16.71 8.15 20.01
C GLY A 123 -15.58 8.92 19.32
N CYS A 124 -14.74 9.56 20.12
CA CYS A 124 -13.68 10.49 19.74
C CYS A 124 -12.36 10.12 20.43
N THR A 125 -12.28 8.89 20.93
CA THR A 125 -11.04 8.30 21.42
C THR A 125 -10.11 8.12 20.23
N ALA A 126 -9.01 8.87 20.20
CA ALA A 126 -7.95 8.63 19.23
C ALA A 126 -7.11 7.45 19.71
N GLY A 127 -6.51 6.70 18.79
CA GLY A 127 -5.60 5.64 19.21
C GLY A 127 -4.59 5.21 18.17
N ARG A 128 -3.68 4.36 18.64
CA ARG A 128 -2.64 3.70 17.84
C ARG A 128 -2.46 2.28 18.34
N ALA A 129 -2.06 1.39 17.45
CA ALA A 129 -1.85 -0.01 17.76
C ALA A 129 -0.43 -0.46 17.41
N TRP A 130 0.06 -1.44 18.16
CA TRP A 130 1.31 -2.14 17.88
C TRP A 130 1.13 -3.65 18.00
N LEU A 131 1.77 -4.38 17.09
CA LEU A 131 1.94 -5.84 17.14
C LEU A 131 3.42 -6.16 17.32
N ASN A 132 3.76 -6.89 18.39
CA ASN A 132 5.14 -7.26 18.72
C ASN A 132 6.11 -6.07 18.79
N GLY A 133 5.62 -4.91 19.22
CA GLY A 133 6.41 -3.66 19.29
C GLY A 133 6.51 -2.89 17.96
N ARG A 134 5.86 -3.36 16.89
CA ARG A 134 5.80 -2.66 15.59
C ARG A 134 4.49 -1.92 15.45
N ALA A 135 4.56 -0.65 15.04
CA ALA A 135 3.37 0.15 14.80
C ALA A 135 2.55 -0.49 13.67
N ILE A 136 1.24 -0.43 13.82
CA ILE A 136 0.29 -0.89 12.81
C ILE A 136 -0.40 0.33 12.23
N ALA A 137 -0.42 0.45 10.91
CA ALA A 137 -1.18 1.48 10.24
C ALA A 137 -2.67 1.11 10.18
N GLY A 138 -3.51 1.97 10.78
CA GLY A 138 -4.97 1.83 10.72
C GLY A 138 -5.60 1.01 11.85
N ASP A 139 -6.91 0.84 11.72
CA ASP A 139 -7.83 0.28 12.70
C ASP A 139 -8.43 -1.07 12.25
N ASP A 140 -8.39 -1.38 10.95
CA ASP A 140 -8.67 -2.69 10.35
C ASP A 140 -7.49 -3.14 9.47
N VAL A 141 -6.69 -4.10 9.96
CA VAL A 141 -5.45 -4.54 9.28
C VAL A 141 -5.36 -6.05 9.15
N LEU A 142 -4.83 -6.54 8.04
CA LEU A 142 -4.35 -7.91 7.93
C LEU A 142 -2.92 -8.00 8.48
N ALA A 143 -2.77 -8.62 9.64
CA ALA A 143 -1.50 -8.73 10.33
C ALA A 143 -0.98 -10.17 10.34
N ARG A 144 0.35 -10.32 10.18
CA ARG A 144 1.01 -11.62 10.33
C ARG A 144 1.47 -11.78 11.79
N PHE A 145 0.99 -12.83 12.42
CA PHE A 145 1.37 -13.25 13.77
C PHE A 145 2.36 -14.41 13.68
N GLY A 146 3.39 -14.40 14.53
CA GLY A 146 4.34 -15.50 14.62
C GLY A 146 3.80 -16.65 15.47
N ALA A 147 4.34 -17.85 15.27
CA ALA A 147 4.11 -19.01 16.12
C ALA A 147 4.55 -18.71 17.57
N GLY A 148 3.76 -19.12 18.56
CA GLY A 148 4.02 -18.79 19.96
C GLY A 148 3.32 -17.51 20.41
N TRP A 149 3.94 -16.76 21.32
CA TRP A 149 3.33 -15.60 21.97
C TRP A 149 3.67 -14.29 21.27
N ASN A 150 2.62 -13.58 20.87
CA ASN A 150 2.64 -12.24 20.31
C ASN A 150 2.04 -11.25 21.31
N THR A 151 2.35 -9.97 21.15
CA THR A 151 1.81 -8.89 22.00
C THR A 151 1.08 -7.86 21.17
N ILE A 152 -0.14 -7.51 21.56
CA ILE A 152 -0.85 -6.34 21.03
C ILE A 152 -0.84 -5.26 22.10
N LEU A 153 -0.49 -4.04 21.71
CA LEU A 153 -0.55 -2.84 22.53
C LEU A 153 -1.43 -1.81 21.83
N LEU A 154 -2.34 -1.19 22.57
CA LEU A 154 -3.10 -0.01 22.16
C LEU A 154 -2.70 1.17 23.03
N LYS A 155 -2.50 2.33 22.40
CA LYS A 155 -2.43 3.63 23.06
C LYS A 155 -3.70 4.37 22.70
N LEU A 156 -4.43 4.81 23.71
CA LEU A 156 -5.74 5.42 23.57
C LEU A 156 -5.68 6.80 24.22
N GLU A 157 -6.20 7.81 23.53
CA GLU A 157 -6.22 9.20 23.98
C GLU A 157 -7.67 9.69 24.02
N ALA A 158 -8.09 10.14 25.20
CA ALA A 158 -9.45 10.60 25.44
C ALA A 158 -9.73 11.91 24.68
N GLY A 159 -10.88 11.98 24.02
CA GLY A 159 -11.40 13.21 23.43
C GLY A 159 -12.38 13.94 24.36
N HIS A 160 -13.34 14.66 23.77
CA HIS A 160 -14.40 15.39 24.49
C HIS A 160 -15.71 14.58 24.63
N CYS A 161 -15.63 13.25 24.56
CA CYS A 161 -16.78 12.34 24.56
C CYS A 161 -16.40 11.02 25.26
N ALA A 162 -17.21 9.96 25.11
CA ALA A 162 -16.96 8.66 25.73
C ALA A 162 -15.54 8.17 25.45
N PHE A 163 -14.85 7.69 26.50
CA PHE A 163 -13.50 7.16 26.40
C PHE A 163 -13.54 5.64 26.44
N GLY A 164 -13.12 4.99 25.36
CA GLY A 164 -13.24 3.55 25.23
C GLY A 164 -12.72 3.04 23.90
N TYR A 165 -12.82 1.73 23.70
CA TYR A 165 -12.46 1.10 22.43
C TYR A 165 -13.15 -0.24 22.26
N LYS A 166 -13.12 -0.76 21.03
CA LYS A 166 -13.50 -2.11 20.67
C LYS A 166 -12.31 -2.80 20.02
N ALA A 167 -12.10 -4.10 20.25
CA ALA A 167 -11.05 -4.85 19.57
C ALA A 167 -11.37 -6.34 19.38
N MET A 168 -10.98 -6.90 18.23
CA MET A 168 -11.21 -8.30 17.88
C MET A 168 -10.17 -8.82 16.88
N LEU A 169 -10.04 -10.14 16.83
CA LEU A 169 -9.34 -10.87 15.78
C LEU A 169 -10.37 -11.53 14.88
N VAL A 170 -10.19 -11.43 13.56
CA VAL A 170 -11.05 -12.03 12.55
C VAL A 170 -10.21 -12.96 11.68
N VAL A 171 -10.72 -14.16 11.42
CA VAL A 171 -10.09 -15.15 10.54
C VAL A 171 -11.00 -15.46 9.36
N GLU A 172 -10.43 -15.30 8.17
CA GLU A 172 -11.06 -15.59 6.88
C GLU A 172 -10.53 -16.91 6.27
N GLN A 173 -9.68 -17.66 6.99
CA GLN A 173 -9.05 -18.90 6.54
C GLN A 173 -9.77 -20.15 7.06
N ALA A 174 -9.61 -21.27 6.35
CA ALA A 174 -10.31 -22.54 6.64
C ALA A 174 -10.03 -23.13 8.04
N ASP A 175 -8.85 -22.87 8.61
CA ASP A 175 -8.49 -23.35 9.95
C ASP A 175 -9.11 -22.52 11.10
N GLY A 176 -9.77 -21.40 10.77
CA GLY A 176 -10.44 -20.53 11.72
C GLY A 176 -9.54 -20.06 12.87
N LEU A 177 -10.15 -19.83 14.03
CA LEU A 177 -9.47 -19.41 15.26
C LEU A 177 -8.93 -20.60 16.07
N LYS A 178 -8.88 -21.80 15.48
CA LYS A 178 -8.44 -23.01 16.17
C LYS A 178 -7.02 -22.85 16.71
N GLY A 179 -6.89 -22.96 18.03
CA GLY A 179 -5.60 -22.90 18.73
C GLY A 179 -5.12 -21.48 19.07
N VAL A 180 -5.84 -20.44 18.62
CA VAL A 180 -5.60 -19.06 19.06
C VAL A 180 -6.00 -18.93 20.52
N ARG A 181 -5.14 -18.33 21.35
CA ARG A 181 -5.43 -18.10 22.78
C ARG A 181 -5.11 -16.67 23.18
N LEU A 182 -6.03 -16.06 23.91
CA LEU A 182 -5.84 -14.74 24.52
C LEU A 182 -5.53 -14.87 26.00
N GLN A 183 -4.60 -14.04 26.46
CA GLN A 183 -4.18 -13.99 27.84
C GLN A 183 -3.73 -12.57 28.19
N ALA A 184 -4.11 -12.10 29.39
CA ALA A 184 -3.71 -10.78 29.88
C ALA A 184 -2.40 -10.85 30.68
N SER A 185 -2.22 -11.83 31.57
CA SER A 185 -0.97 -11.99 32.34
C SER A 185 0.21 -12.40 31.46
N ARG A 186 1.44 -12.13 31.89
CA ARG A 186 2.64 -12.51 31.13
C ARG A 186 2.79 -14.04 31.06
N PRO A 187 2.90 -14.65 29.87
CA PRO A 187 3.16 -16.09 29.75
C PRO A 187 4.61 -16.43 30.09
N PRO A 188 4.89 -17.67 30.53
CA PRO A 188 6.27 -18.14 30.67
C PRO A 188 6.93 -18.35 29.30
N GLY A 189 8.23 -18.11 29.22
CA GLY A 189 9.05 -18.35 28.02
C GLY A 189 9.34 -17.10 27.19
N GLU A 190 9.79 -17.31 25.95
CA GLU A 190 10.01 -16.23 24.99
C GLU A 190 8.69 -15.60 24.57
N ILE A 191 8.67 -14.28 24.53
CA ILE A 191 7.52 -13.45 24.17
C ILE A 191 7.98 -12.53 23.04
N ARG A 192 7.08 -12.24 22.08
CA ARG A 192 7.38 -11.53 20.83
C ARG A 192 8.20 -12.37 19.86
N THR A 193 7.70 -13.56 19.57
CA THR A 193 8.39 -14.45 18.62
C THR A 193 8.48 -13.84 17.21
N GLY A 194 7.57 -12.93 16.84
CA GLY A 194 7.54 -12.30 15.52
C GLY A 194 7.32 -13.32 14.40
N PRO A 195 6.61 -12.99 13.32
CA PRO A 195 6.53 -13.93 12.21
C PRO A 195 7.87 -14.00 11.47
N GLU A 196 8.05 -15.06 10.69
CA GLU A 196 8.98 -15.05 9.57
C GLU A 196 8.56 -13.97 8.56
N ASP A 197 9.53 -13.51 7.75
CA ASP A 197 9.32 -12.43 6.80
C ASP A 197 8.24 -12.80 5.77
N TRP A 198 7.19 -11.98 5.73
CA TRP A 198 5.99 -12.22 4.95
C TRP A 198 5.40 -10.93 4.41
N ILE A 199 4.93 -10.95 3.17
CA ILE A 199 4.26 -9.81 2.55
C ILE A 199 2.77 -10.12 2.41
N ILE A 200 1.94 -9.16 2.80
CA ILE A 200 0.49 -9.21 2.60
C ILE A 200 0.13 -8.10 1.60
N PRO A 201 -0.31 -8.44 0.38
CA PRO A 201 -0.86 -7.44 -0.52
C PRO A 201 -2.28 -7.05 -0.10
N GLU A 202 -2.60 -5.77 -0.26
CA GLU A 202 -3.98 -5.31 -0.25
C GLU A 202 -4.77 -6.00 -1.36
N THR A 203 -6.00 -6.40 -1.05
CA THR A 203 -6.83 -7.14 -2.02
C THR A 203 -7.34 -6.23 -3.13
N LEU A 204 -7.51 -4.94 -2.84
CA LEU A 204 -8.00 -3.94 -3.79
C LEU A 204 -6.82 -3.20 -4.41
N VAL A 205 -6.74 -3.26 -5.73
CA VAL A 205 -5.76 -2.54 -6.54
C VAL A 205 -6.43 -1.32 -7.14
N ARG A 206 -5.75 -0.19 -7.02
CA ARG A 206 -6.22 1.09 -7.56
C ARG A 206 -5.54 1.35 -8.90
N VAL A 207 -6.26 2.01 -9.80
CA VAL A 207 -5.66 2.52 -11.03
C VAL A 207 -5.18 3.92 -10.74
N SER A 208 -3.88 4.14 -10.91
CA SER A 208 -3.31 5.47 -10.76
C SER A 208 -3.90 6.44 -11.78
N PRO A 209 -4.19 7.69 -11.42
CA PRO A 209 -4.60 8.71 -12.39
C PRO A 209 -3.47 9.08 -13.35
N GLU A 210 -2.21 8.83 -13.00
CA GLU A 210 -1.05 9.17 -13.80
C GLU A 210 -0.95 8.34 -15.08
N ARG A 211 -0.52 8.98 -16.16
CA ARG A 211 -0.30 8.35 -17.46
C ARG A 211 1.10 8.65 -17.93
N ARG A 212 1.73 7.64 -18.52
CA ARG A 212 3.09 7.74 -19.04
C ARG A 212 3.10 7.37 -20.51
N TRP A 213 3.89 8.07 -21.30
CA TRP A 213 4.09 7.79 -22.72
C TRP A 213 5.56 7.48 -22.96
N SER A 214 5.80 6.22 -23.33
CA SER A 214 7.13 5.74 -23.70
C SER A 214 7.09 5.17 -25.11
N SER A 215 8.02 5.60 -25.96
CA SER A 215 8.12 5.17 -27.35
C SER A 215 6.80 5.35 -28.12
N ASP A 216 6.11 4.26 -28.46
CA ASP A 216 4.86 4.26 -29.22
C ASP A 216 3.63 3.82 -28.39
N ARG A 217 3.75 3.81 -27.05
CA ARG A 217 2.75 3.23 -26.14
C ARG A 217 2.40 4.16 -24.99
N LEU A 218 1.14 4.08 -24.57
CA LEU A 218 0.66 4.67 -23.32
C LEU A 218 0.60 3.61 -22.22
N PHE A 219 0.98 4.04 -21.03
CA PHE A 219 0.97 3.28 -19.81
C PHE A 219 0.15 4.01 -18.76
N ALA A 220 -0.62 3.23 -18.02
CA ALA A 220 -1.16 3.57 -16.72
C ALA A 220 -0.28 2.90 -15.65
N ALA A 221 -0.57 3.14 -14.38
CA ALA A 221 -0.03 2.32 -13.30
C ALA A 221 -1.18 1.70 -12.50
N LEU A 222 -0.93 0.48 -12.00
CA LEU A 222 -1.72 -0.13 -10.94
C LEU A 222 -0.98 0.10 -9.62
N GLU A 223 -1.67 0.73 -8.67
CA GLU A 223 -1.26 0.97 -7.30
C GLU A 223 -1.61 -0.26 -6.46
N ILE A 224 -0.59 -0.95 -5.96
CA ILE A 224 -0.73 -2.15 -5.13
C ILE A 224 -0.16 -1.85 -3.75
N GLY A 225 -1.02 -1.74 -2.74
CA GLY A 225 -0.59 -1.64 -1.35
C GLY A 225 0.02 -2.94 -0.88
N LEU A 226 1.22 -2.90 -0.30
CA LEU A 226 1.93 -4.03 0.27
C LEU A 226 2.28 -3.73 1.73
N THR A 227 1.93 -4.63 2.63
CA THR A 227 2.38 -4.57 4.02
C THR A 227 3.39 -5.69 4.29
N GLY A 228 4.60 -5.32 4.67
CA GLY A 228 5.61 -6.25 5.14
C GLY A 228 5.37 -6.64 6.60
N TRP A 229 5.65 -7.89 6.96
CA TRP A 229 5.64 -8.37 8.34
C TRP A 229 6.86 -9.23 8.56
N GLY A 230 7.63 -8.93 9.60
CA GLY A 230 8.88 -9.62 9.86
C GLY A 230 9.58 -9.04 11.07
N ARG A 231 10.72 -9.63 11.43
CA ARG A 231 11.54 -9.12 12.54
C ARG A 231 12.33 -7.89 12.12
N SER A 232 12.68 -7.81 10.85
CA SER A 232 13.39 -6.72 10.21
C SER A 232 12.61 -6.26 8.98
N PRO A 233 12.91 -5.07 8.44
CA PRO A 233 12.33 -4.68 7.17
C PRO A 233 12.74 -5.59 6.02
N ILE A 234 11.83 -5.75 5.06
CA ILE A 234 11.98 -6.64 3.91
C ILE A 234 12.44 -5.81 2.71
N SER A 235 13.47 -6.28 2.00
CA SER A 235 14.06 -5.56 0.87
C SER A 235 13.88 -6.32 -0.45
N ASN A 236 14.08 -5.60 -1.57
CA ASN A 236 14.04 -6.18 -2.92
C ASN A 236 12.72 -6.90 -3.21
N VAL A 237 11.60 -6.22 -2.92
CA VAL A 237 10.27 -6.78 -3.18
C VAL A 237 9.92 -6.52 -4.63
N GLU A 238 9.70 -7.58 -5.38
CA GLU A 238 9.30 -7.52 -6.79
C GLU A 238 7.84 -7.92 -6.93
N VAL A 239 7.10 -7.17 -7.75
CA VAL A 239 5.71 -7.46 -8.12
C VAL A 239 5.61 -7.63 -9.63
N GLU A 240 5.26 -8.83 -10.08
CA GLU A 240 4.98 -9.13 -11.48
C GLU A 240 3.48 -9.38 -11.66
N LEU A 241 2.87 -8.76 -12.67
CA LEU A 241 1.48 -8.99 -13.04
C LEU A 241 1.36 -9.92 -14.25
N GLU A 242 0.67 -11.05 -14.09
CA GLU A 242 0.50 -12.00 -15.19
C GLU A 242 -0.39 -11.43 -16.31
N GLY A 243 -0.02 -11.72 -17.55
CA GLY A 243 -0.76 -11.26 -18.74
C GLY A 243 -0.49 -9.80 -19.11
N VAL A 244 0.37 -9.10 -18.35
CA VAL A 244 0.84 -7.75 -18.60
C VAL A 244 2.33 -7.79 -18.99
N ALA A 245 2.63 -7.65 -20.28
CA ALA A 245 4.01 -7.47 -20.71
C ALA A 245 4.57 -6.18 -20.12
N ASP A 246 5.78 -6.23 -19.55
CA ASP A 246 6.46 -5.14 -18.86
C ASP A 246 5.78 -4.71 -17.53
N GLY A 247 4.88 -5.54 -16.98
CA GLY A 247 4.13 -5.29 -15.75
C GLY A 247 4.89 -5.64 -14.48
N ASN A 248 6.08 -5.07 -14.31
CA ASN A 248 6.90 -5.25 -13.12
C ASN A 248 6.98 -3.95 -12.32
N GLY A 249 6.80 -4.03 -11.00
CA GLY A 249 7.08 -2.95 -10.06
C GLY A 249 7.97 -3.46 -8.93
N GLU A 250 8.66 -2.56 -8.27
CA GLU A 250 9.59 -2.89 -7.18
C GLU A 250 9.34 -1.97 -5.99
N ALA A 251 9.33 -2.55 -4.78
CA ALA A 251 9.49 -1.79 -3.55
C ALA A 251 10.93 -1.97 -3.05
N ILE A 252 11.60 -0.86 -2.77
CA ILE A 252 12.99 -0.87 -2.29
C ILE A 252 13.04 -1.47 -0.88
N TRP A 253 12.04 -1.17 -0.05
CA TRP A 253 12.03 -1.47 1.37
C TRP A 253 10.62 -1.44 1.95
N LEU A 254 10.21 -2.50 2.66
CA LEU A 254 8.96 -2.54 3.41
C LEU A 254 9.25 -2.57 4.91
N THR A 255 8.86 -1.51 5.62
CA THR A 255 8.92 -1.46 7.09
C THR A 255 7.82 -2.37 7.67
N PRO A 256 8.12 -3.23 8.68
CA PRO A 256 7.12 -4.14 9.21
C PRO A 256 5.92 -3.41 9.84
N GLY A 257 4.70 -3.76 9.42
CA GLY A 257 3.44 -3.18 9.90
C GLY A 257 3.01 -1.88 9.19
N GLU A 258 3.85 -1.35 8.30
CA GLU A 258 3.54 -0.20 7.45
C GLU A 258 3.19 -0.66 6.04
N SER A 259 2.15 -0.04 5.45
CA SER A 259 1.79 -0.26 4.06
C SER A 259 2.60 0.68 3.17
N ASP A 260 3.12 0.17 2.06
CA ASP A 260 3.74 0.96 1.01
C ASP A 260 3.07 0.66 -0.34
N GLU A 261 3.02 1.66 -1.22
CA GLU A 261 2.34 1.54 -2.51
C GLU A 261 3.35 1.22 -3.61
N VAL A 262 3.19 0.07 -4.27
CA VAL A 262 3.99 -0.30 -5.43
C VAL A 262 3.25 0.06 -6.71
N MET A 263 3.93 0.87 -7.53
CA MET A 263 3.44 1.28 -8.85
C MET A 263 3.87 0.28 -9.91
N VAL A 264 2.92 -0.48 -10.45
CA VAL A 264 3.19 -1.41 -11.56
C VAL A 264 2.69 -0.81 -12.87
N PRO A 265 3.57 -0.50 -13.84
CA PRO A 265 3.17 0.05 -15.12
C PRO A 265 2.38 -0.97 -15.93
N VAL A 266 1.24 -0.55 -16.49
CA VAL A 266 0.36 -1.38 -17.32
C VAL A 266 0.03 -0.62 -18.59
N ARG A 267 0.24 -1.26 -19.74
CA ARG A 267 -0.18 -0.67 -21.03
C ARG A 267 -1.68 -0.38 -21.05
N LEU A 268 -2.08 0.75 -21.62
CA LEU A 268 -3.47 1.20 -21.61
C LEU A 268 -4.43 0.20 -22.31
N ASP A 269 -3.99 -0.45 -23.39
CA ASP A 269 -4.76 -1.49 -24.11
C ASP A 269 -4.92 -2.81 -23.34
N ARG A 270 -4.10 -3.01 -22.31
CA ARG A 270 -4.17 -4.16 -21.39
C ARG A 270 -5.00 -3.81 -20.17
N LEU A 271 -4.86 -2.58 -19.65
CA LEU A 271 -5.62 -2.10 -18.51
C LEU A 271 -7.13 -2.28 -18.71
N GLN A 272 -7.66 -1.94 -19.90
CA GLN A 272 -9.09 -2.14 -20.17
C GLN A 272 -9.54 -3.59 -19.95
N ARG A 273 -8.73 -4.58 -20.38
CA ARG A 273 -9.08 -5.99 -20.18
C ARG A 273 -9.00 -6.42 -18.72
N ILE A 274 -8.10 -5.82 -17.95
CA ILE A 274 -8.02 -6.05 -16.51
C ILE A 274 -9.26 -5.48 -15.82
N LEU A 275 -9.66 -4.26 -16.19
CA LEU A 275 -10.89 -3.63 -15.69
C LEU A 275 -12.14 -4.45 -16.04
N ASP A 276 -12.22 -4.95 -17.28
CA ASP A 276 -13.33 -5.80 -17.72
C ASP A 276 -13.36 -7.15 -16.96
N ALA A 277 -12.19 -7.70 -16.62
CA ALA A 277 -12.07 -8.92 -15.82
C ALA A 277 -12.37 -8.68 -14.32
N GLY A 278 -12.11 -7.48 -13.82
CA GLY A 278 -12.23 -7.10 -12.41
C GLY A 278 -11.12 -7.66 -11.50
N PHE A 279 -10.12 -8.33 -12.07
CA PHE A 279 -9.00 -8.90 -11.32
C PHE A 279 -7.72 -9.00 -12.15
N VAL A 280 -6.58 -9.12 -11.46
CA VAL A 280 -5.27 -9.41 -12.04
C VAL A 280 -4.52 -10.43 -11.18
N ALA A 281 -3.88 -11.41 -11.81
CA ALA A 281 -3.00 -12.33 -11.10
C ALA A 281 -1.63 -11.67 -10.89
N SER A 282 -1.10 -11.77 -9.68
CA SER A 282 0.19 -11.22 -9.29
C SER A 282 1.10 -12.30 -8.72
N LYS A 283 2.40 -12.10 -8.95
CA LYS A 283 3.50 -12.79 -8.30
C LYS A 283 4.26 -11.76 -7.51
N ILE A 284 4.40 -12.00 -6.21
CA ILE A 284 5.14 -11.11 -5.32
C ILE A 284 6.28 -11.93 -4.75
N SER A 285 7.52 -11.46 -4.89
CA SER A 285 8.72 -12.16 -4.45
C SER A 285 9.67 -11.29 -3.66
N TRP A 286 10.32 -11.89 -2.68
CA TRP A 286 11.36 -11.29 -1.82
C TRP A 286 12.27 -12.41 -1.30
N GLU A 287 13.58 -12.19 -1.26
CA GLU A 287 14.56 -13.09 -0.63
C GLU A 287 14.39 -14.60 -0.94
N GLY A 288 14.01 -14.93 -2.18
CA GLY A 288 13.78 -16.32 -2.61
C GLY A 288 12.41 -16.91 -2.22
N THR A 289 11.60 -16.18 -1.45
CA THR A 289 10.19 -16.44 -1.20
C THR A 289 9.34 -15.85 -2.32
N ARG A 290 8.24 -16.52 -2.65
CA ARG A 290 7.27 -16.07 -3.65
C ARG A 290 5.85 -16.47 -3.25
N ILE A 291 4.92 -15.54 -3.43
CA ILE A 291 3.49 -15.79 -3.31
C ILE A 291 2.78 -15.45 -4.62
N GLU A 292 1.71 -16.17 -4.89
CA GLU A 292 0.82 -15.90 -6.02
C GLU A 292 -0.57 -15.54 -5.49
N ARG A 293 -1.12 -14.44 -6.00
CA ARG A 293 -2.40 -13.90 -5.55
C ARG A 293 -3.22 -13.41 -6.72
N GLN A 294 -4.52 -13.44 -6.54
CA GLN A 294 -5.47 -12.77 -7.42
C GLN A 294 -5.90 -11.49 -6.70
N LEU A 295 -5.59 -10.36 -7.31
CA LEU A 295 -5.92 -9.04 -6.78
C LEU A 295 -7.16 -8.50 -7.48
N THR A 296 -8.07 -7.91 -6.71
CA THR A 296 -9.29 -7.30 -7.25
C THR A 296 -8.97 -5.91 -7.75
N VAL A 297 -9.37 -5.59 -8.97
CA VAL A 297 -9.13 -4.27 -9.56
C VAL A 297 -10.44 -3.50 -9.53
N SER A 298 -10.40 -2.28 -8.98
CA SER A 298 -11.59 -1.42 -8.93
C SER A 298 -12.13 -1.19 -10.35
N ALA A 299 -13.41 -1.50 -10.54
CA ALA A 299 -14.09 -1.32 -11.82
C ALA A 299 -14.34 0.16 -12.17
N THR A 300 -14.23 1.06 -11.19
CA THR A 300 -14.38 2.50 -11.41
C THR A 300 -13.14 3.01 -12.16
N PRO A 301 -13.26 3.35 -13.45
CA PRO A 301 -12.15 3.96 -14.16
C PRO A 301 -11.90 5.32 -13.49
N PRO A 302 -10.67 5.63 -13.05
CA PRO A 302 -10.39 6.95 -12.52
C PRO A 302 -10.73 7.99 -13.58
N GLU A 303 -11.16 9.19 -13.16
CA GLU A 303 -11.15 10.33 -14.07
C GLU A 303 -9.73 10.47 -14.59
N PHE A 304 -9.55 10.16 -15.88
CA PHE A 304 -8.24 10.13 -16.49
C PHE A 304 -7.69 11.55 -16.44
N SER A 305 -6.49 11.70 -15.89
CA SER A 305 -5.74 12.94 -16.03
C SER A 305 -5.58 13.22 -17.53
N ASP A 306 -5.94 14.43 -17.96
CA ASP A 306 -5.62 14.89 -19.31
C ASP A 306 -4.11 15.19 -19.45
N THR A 307 -3.32 14.94 -18.42
CA THR A 307 -1.86 15.12 -18.38
C THR A 307 -1.14 13.78 -18.48
N ILE A 308 -0.15 13.70 -19.37
CA ILE A 308 0.65 12.51 -19.66
C ILE A 308 2.14 12.87 -19.48
N ALA A 309 2.84 12.15 -18.61
CA ALA A 309 4.29 12.27 -18.45
C ALA A 309 5.02 11.60 -19.63
N LEU A 310 6.11 12.21 -20.10
CA LEU A 310 6.95 11.67 -21.16
C LEU A 310 8.11 10.87 -20.57
N ASP A 311 8.22 9.61 -20.98
CA ASP A 311 9.29 8.69 -20.59
C ASP A 311 10.29 8.43 -21.72
N GLY A 312 11.43 7.84 -21.39
CA GLY A 312 12.44 7.44 -22.38
C GLY A 312 13.38 8.57 -22.80
N TRP A 313 13.51 9.61 -21.97
CA TRP A 313 14.52 10.64 -22.14
C TRP A 313 15.92 10.07 -21.99
N THR A 314 16.78 10.36 -22.97
CA THR A 314 18.23 10.21 -22.87
C THR A 314 18.83 11.52 -22.38
N VAL A 315 19.55 11.49 -21.27
CA VAL A 315 20.12 12.69 -20.62
C VAL A 315 21.63 12.69 -20.83
N ASN A 316 22.16 13.77 -21.40
CA ASN A 316 23.60 13.99 -21.59
C ASN A 316 23.97 15.35 -21.01
N ARG A 317 25.14 15.47 -20.36
CA ARG A 317 25.72 16.77 -20.00
C ARG A 317 26.72 17.18 -21.06
N ASP A 318 26.65 18.42 -21.54
CA ASP A 318 27.71 18.94 -22.39
C ASP A 318 29.00 19.03 -21.56
N ALA A 319 30.03 18.32 -22.01
CA ALA A 319 31.17 17.92 -21.20
C ALA A 319 32.01 19.10 -20.66
N HIS A 320 31.84 19.44 -19.38
CA HIS A 320 32.90 19.94 -18.50
C HIS A 320 32.56 19.62 -17.02
N GLU A 321 33.44 18.81 -16.40
CA GLU A 321 33.57 18.49 -14.96
C GLU A 321 32.40 17.82 -14.20
N GLY A 322 32.68 16.57 -13.80
CA GLY A 322 32.54 16.06 -12.42
C GLY A 322 31.13 15.92 -11.82
N GLN A 323 30.73 14.68 -11.57
CA GLN A 323 29.50 14.20 -10.92
C GLN A 323 28.21 14.47 -11.72
N GLY A 324 27.67 13.40 -12.33
CA GLY A 324 26.42 13.42 -13.08
C GLY A 324 25.27 12.70 -12.35
N PRO A 325 24.02 12.85 -12.80
CA PRO A 325 22.96 11.88 -12.65
C PRO A 325 23.19 10.77 -13.69
N GLY A 326 23.55 9.58 -13.22
CA GLY A 326 23.78 8.40 -14.07
C GLY A 326 22.51 7.60 -14.40
N ILE A 327 21.32 8.12 -14.10
CA ILE A 327 20.07 7.36 -14.11
C ILE A 327 19.03 8.05 -14.99
N ALA A 328 18.42 7.29 -15.92
CA ALA A 328 17.33 7.76 -16.76
C ALA A 328 16.13 8.22 -15.91
N GLY A 329 15.57 9.39 -16.20
CA GLY A 329 14.42 9.96 -15.48
C GLY A 329 14.76 10.87 -14.30
N GLN A 330 16.04 11.07 -13.97
CA GLN A 330 16.43 12.03 -12.94
C GLN A 330 16.30 13.48 -13.47
N ILE A 331 15.71 14.35 -12.66
CA ILE A 331 15.47 15.76 -13.00
C ILE A 331 16.82 16.50 -13.10
N PRO A 332 17.08 17.26 -14.18
CA PRO A 332 18.28 18.09 -14.29
C PRO A 332 18.40 19.09 -13.14
N ASN A 333 19.56 19.15 -12.51
CA ASN A 333 19.79 19.98 -11.31
C ASN A 333 20.57 21.28 -11.58
N ALA A 334 20.85 21.60 -12.86
CA ALA A 334 21.55 22.82 -13.27
C ALA A 334 21.30 23.13 -14.75
N ALA A 335 21.87 24.22 -15.24
CA ALA A 335 21.95 24.53 -16.67
C ALA A 335 22.94 23.60 -17.41
N GLY A 336 22.84 23.52 -18.74
CA GLY A 336 23.80 22.84 -19.62
C GLY A 336 23.57 21.33 -19.78
N TRP A 337 22.41 20.82 -19.35
CA TRP A 337 21.98 19.46 -19.65
C TRP A 337 21.25 19.42 -20.98
N SER A 338 21.48 18.36 -21.75
CA SER A 338 20.82 18.07 -23.02
C SER A 338 20.00 16.79 -22.87
N LEU A 339 18.68 16.94 -22.91
CA LEU A 339 17.73 15.83 -22.83
C LEU A 339 17.15 15.60 -24.21
N LYS A 340 17.14 14.36 -24.67
CA LYS A 340 16.54 13.98 -25.95
C LYS A 340 15.60 12.80 -25.77
N GLY A 341 14.39 12.90 -26.28
CA GLY A 341 13.45 11.78 -26.34
C GLY A 341 12.78 11.67 -27.71
N GLU A 342 12.37 10.45 -28.03
CA GLU A 342 11.71 10.12 -29.30
C GLU A 342 10.46 9.28 -29.04
N TRP A 343 9.33 9.72 -29.59
CA TRP A 343 8.04 9.06 -29.43
C TRP A 343 7.30 8.94 -30.75
N LYS A 344 6.33 8.04 -30.80
CA LYS A 344 5.34 7.95 -31.90
C LYS A 344 3.95 8.13 -31.32
N ILE A 345 3.13 8.94 -31.98
CA ILE A 345 1.74 9.19 -31.56
C ILE A 345 0.99 7.85 -31.51
N PRO A 346 0.57 7.39 -30.32
CA PRO A 346 -0.22 6.17 -30.19
C PRO A 346 -1.63 6.38 -30.73
N GLU A 347 -2.31 5.30 -31.07
CA GLU A 347 -3.67 5.34 -31.61
C GLU A 347 -4.66 6.08 -30.71
N ALA A 348 -4.53 5.91 -29.38
CA ALA A 348 -5.38 6.56 -28.40
C ALA A 348 -5.26 8.10 -28.38
N LEU A 349 -4.19 8.67 -28.95
CA LEU A 349 -3.99 10.13 -29.07
C LEU A 349 -4.21 10.65 -30.49
N ALA A 350 -4.55 9.78 -31.45
CA ALA A 350 -4.82 10.20 -32.80
C ALA A 350 -6.09 11.07 -32.85
N GLY A 351 -6.04 12.15 -33.64
CA GLY A 351 -7.10 13.15 -33.75
C GLY A 351 -7.11 14.21 -32.64
N GLN A 352 -6.37 14.00 -31.55
CA GLN A 352 -6.31 14.94 -30.44
C GLN A 352 -5.34 16.10 -30.71
N THR A 353 -5.48 17.18 -29.95
CA THR A 353 -4.47 18.24 -29.85
C THR A 353 -3.59 17.96 -28.64
N LEU A 354 -2.28 17.86 -28.85
CA LEU A 354 -1.30 17.62 -27.78
C LEU A 354 -0.50 18.88 -27.51
N ILE A 355 -0.46 19.29 -26.24
CA ILE A 355 0.20 20.51 -25.79
C ILE A 355 1.26 20.13 -24.76
N LEU A 356 2.53 20.41 -25.04
CA LEU A 356 3.60 20.29 -24.06
C LEU A 356 3.51 21.47 -23.07
N ARG A 357 3.53 21.17 -21.78
CA ARG A 357 3.67 22.12 -20.67
C ARG A 357 5.03 21.96 -20.05
N VAL A 358 5.71 23.08 -19.81
CA VAL A 358 7.11 23.12 -19.33
C VAL A 358 7.24 23.93 -18.03
N ASP A 359 6.18 24.03 -17.25
CA ASP A 359 6.15 24.77 -15.97
C ASP A 359 7.21 24.20 -15.01
N GLY A 360 8.21 25.00 -14.62
CA GLY A 360 9.33 24.54 -13.78
C GLY A 360 10.40 23.73 -14.51
N ALA A 361 10.37 23.70 -15.85
CA ALA A 361 11.33 22.99 -16.71
C ALA A 361 11.94 23.95 -17.76
N SER A 362 12.56 25.03 -17.30
CA SER A 362 13.12 26.06 -18.20
C SER A 362 14.26 25.50 -19.07
N ALA A 363 14.09 25.59 -20.39
CA ALA A 363 15.06 25.12 -21.36
C ALA A 363 14.81 25.74 -22.74
N GLU A 364 15.82 25.65 -23.60
CA GLU A 364 15.63 25.79 -25.04
C GLU A 364 15.09 24.46 -25.60
N TYR A 365 13.86 24.48 -26.13
CA TYR A 365 13.21 23.29 -26.67
C TYR A 365 13.28 23.27 -28.20
N LEU A 366 13.61 22.10 -28.74
CA LEU A 366 13.59 21.80 -30.16
C LEU A 366 12.62 20.64 -30.42
N LEU A 367 11.59 20.87 -31.25
CA LEU A 367 10.72 19.81 -31.75
C LEU A 367 11.11 19.44 -33.17
N ASN A 368 11.48 18.19 -33.40
CA ASN A 368 11.96 17.67 -34.68
C ASN A 368 13.11 18.53 -35.25
N GLY A 369 13.95 19.08 -34.36
CA GLY A 369 15.09 19.94 -34.71
C GLY A 369 14.78 21.42 -34.90
N ALA A 370 13.52 21.84 -34.83
CA ALA A 370 13.11 23.24 -34.93
C ALA A 370 12.87 23.85 -33.54
N ALA A 371 13.33 25.07 -33.32
CA ALA A 371 13.08 25.80 -32.08
C ALA A 371 11.58 26.01 -31.84
N MET A 372 11.16 25.77 -30.61
CA MET A 372 9.78 25.93 -30.18
C MET A 372 9.58 27.33 -29.59
N ASP A 373 8.50 28.00 -29.98
CA ASP A 373 8.08 29.25 -29.36
C ASP A 373 7.11 28.92 -28.21
N LEU A 374 7.55 29.15 -26.98
CA LEU A 374 6.79 28.83 -25.77
C LEU A 374 5.91 30.02 -25.39
N ILE A 375 4.60 29.91 -25.62
CA ILE A 375 3.64 30.93 -25.23
C ILE A 375 3.05 30.54 -23.88
N GLY A 376 3.41 31.28 -22.83
CA GLY A 376 2.89 31.05 -21.46
C GLY A 376 3.24 29.66 -20.92
N GLY A 377 4.48 29.20 -21.14
CA GLY A 377 4.96 27.90 -20.64
C GLY A 377 4.39 26.69 -21.39
N ALA A 378 3.80 26.89 -22.57
CA ALA A 378 3.16 25.84 -23.34
C ALA A 378 3.46 25.93 -24.84
N VAL A 379 3.40 24.79 -25.51
CA VAL A 379 3.54 24.72 -26.96
C VAL A 379 2.80 23.52 -27.54
N THR A 380 2.17 23.71 -28.69
CA THR A 380 1.44 22.64 -29.38
C THR A 380 2.43 21.70 -30.07
N LEU A 381 2.39 20.41 -29.71
CA LEU A 381 3.18 19.37 -30.36
C LEU A 381 2.56 18.96 -31.70
N CYS A 382 1.23 18.85 -31.74
CA CYS A 382 0.44 18.62 -32.95
C CYS A 382 -1.04 18.93 -32.73
N ALA A 383 -1.73 19.31 -33.81
CA ALA A 383 -3.15 19.63 -33.84
C ALA A 383 -3.70 19.53 -35.28
N PRO A 384 -4.59 18.56 -35.60
CA PRO A 384 -4.78 17.30 -34.91
C PRO A 384 -3.58 16.36 -35.11
N CYS A 385 -3.32 15.48 -34.13
CA CYS A 385 -2.24 14.52 -34.21
C CYS A 385 -2.59 13.32 -35.09
N SER A 386 -1.66 12.87 -35.93
CA SER A 386 -1.84 11.65 -36.73
C SER A 386 -1.16 10.45 -36.07
N LYS A 387 -1.85 9.30 -36.05
CA LYS A 387 -1.30 8.03 -35.53
C LYS A 387 0.05 7.71 -36.18
N GLY A 388 1.03 7.34 -35.36
CA GLY A 388 2.36 6.93 -35.80
C GLY A 388 3.31 8.06 -36.17
N THR A 389 2.86 9.33 -36.18
CA THR A 389 3.73 10.49 -36.35
C THR A 389 4.83 10.46 -35.30
N LYS A 390 6.09 10.61 -35.75
CA LYS A 390 7.25 10.68 -34.87
C LYS A 390 7.37 12.09 -34.29
N LEU A 391 7.62 12.17 -33.00
CA LEU A 391 8.03 13.38 -32.29
C LEU A 391 9.44 13.14 -31.74
N SER A 392 10.37 14.04 -32.02
CA SER A 392 11.68 14.11 -31.37
C SER A 392 11.74 15.42 -30.60
N LEU A 393 11.86 15.35 -29.27
CA LEU A 393 12.02 16.54 -28.44
C LEU A 393 13.44 16.58 -27.92
N THR A 394 14.10 17.72 -28.08
CA THR A 394 15.38 18.00 -27.44
C THR A 394 15.18 19.20 -26.52
N ALA A 395 15.62 19.11 -25.27
CA ALA A 395 15.61 20.21 -24.31
C ALA A 395 17.04 20.49 -23.85
N ARG A 396 17.46 21.75 -23.91
CA ARG A 396 18.73 22.21 -23.33
C ARG A 396 18.46 23.08 -22.12
N THR A 397 18.80 22.60 -20.94
CA THR A 397 18.44 23.26 -19.69
C THR A 397 19.17 24.59 -19.54
N THR A 398 18.41 25.63 -19.17
CA THR A 398 18.96 26.96 -18.89
C THR A 398 19.20 27.18 -17.40
N GLU A 399 18.59 26.34 -16.56
CA GLU A 399 18.68 26.33 -15.10
C GLU A 399 18.29 24.95 -14.56
N ALA A 400 18.31 24.78 -13.23
CA ALA A 400 17.80 23.58 -12.59
C ALA A 400 16.29 23.44 -12.85
N TRP A 401 15.83 22.21 -13.03
CA TRP A 401 14.42 21.91 -13.18
C TRP A 401 13.83 21.49 -11.83
N ASP A 402 12.59 21.91 -11.60
CA ASP A 402 11.80 21.47 -10.45
C ASP A 402 10.90 20.28 -10.83
N THR A 403 10.52 20.17 -12.12
CA THR A 403 9.65 19.11 -12.63
C THR A 403 10.04 18.69 -14.05
N MET A 404 9.55 17.54 -14.49
CA MET A 404 9.66 17.11 -15.89
C MET A 404 8.51 17.69 -16.73
N PRO A 405 8.74 18.05 -18.01
CA PRO A 405 7.68 18.45 -18.92
C PRO A 405 6.58 17.38 -19.07
N VAL A 406 5.35 17.84 -19.22
CA VAL A 406 4.17 16.97 -19.36
C VAL A 406 3.35 17.35 -20.59
N VAL A 407 2.66 16.37 -21.17
CA VAL A 407 1.76 16.59 -22.31
C VAL A 407 0.33 16.66 -21.83
N ARG A 408 -0.37 17.75 -22.13
CA ARG A 408 -1.82 17.86 -21.95
C ARG A 408 -2.55 17.51 -23.23
N VAL A 409 -3.58 16.69 -23.11
CA VAL A 409 -4.50 16.33 -24.19
C VAL A 409 -5.65 17.33 -24.17
N SER A 410 -5.71 18.20 -25.16
CA SER A 410 -6.88 19.05 -25.37
C SER A 410 -7.85 18.30 -26.27
N ARG A 411 -8.97 17.86 -25.69
CA ARG A 411 -10.08 17.33 -26.48
C ARG A 411 -10.64 18.49 -27.29
N ASN A 412 -10.78 18.31 -28.60
CA ASN A 412 -11.55 19.28 -29.38
C ASN A 412 -12.98 19.28 -28.82
N PRO A 413 -13.56 20.45 -28.51
CA PRO A 413 -14.98 20.53 -28.25
C PRO A 413 -15.67 20.17 -29.57
N ASP A 414 -16.26 18.97 -29.63
CA ASP A 414 -17.18 18.61 -30.72
C ASP A 414 -18.42 19.50 -30.71
#